data_AF-A0A368FS81-F1
#
_entry.id   AF-A0A368FS81-F1
#
_cell.length_a   1.000
_cell.length_b   1.000
_cell.length_c   1.000
_cell.angle_alpha   90.00
_cell.angle_beta   90.00
_cell.angle_gamma   90.00
#
_symmetry.space_group_name_H-M   'P 1'
#
loop_
_entity.id
_entity.type
_entity.pdbx_description
1 polymer ?
#
loop_
_entity_poly.entity_id
_entity_poly.type
_entity_poly.pdbx_seq_one_letter_code
_entity_poly.pdbx_strand_id
1 'polypeptide(L)'
;MADEECDRLRSLLRLSPEPGIPDGRQDAGVLILLDGTPDEYRVFLCIRSEELRRHPGEVCFPGGMRDNEENLHATAMREAEEVRLHWG
;
A
#
# COMPACT_ATOMS: atom_id res chain seq x y z
N MET A 1 -15.19 9.05 -3.11
CA MET A 1 -15.59 8.66 -1.74
C MET A 1 -15.86 9.94 -0.97
N ALA A 2 -17.00 10.08 -0.29
CA ALA A 2 -17.25 11.25 0.54
C ALA A 2 -16.28 11.25 1.74
N ASP A 3 -15.81 12.42 2.20
CA ASP A 3 -14.83 12.51 3.29
C ASP A 3 -15.29 11.77 4.57
N GLU A 4 -16.60 11.76 4.84
CA GLU A 4 -17.22 10.99 5.93
C GLU A 4 -16.95 9.48 5.85
N GLU A 5 -16.94 8.93 4.64
CA GLU A 5 -16.69 7.50 4.44
C GLU A 5 -15.21 7.16 4.63
N CYS A 6 -14.31 8.04 4.19
CA CYS A 6 -12.88 7.92 4.50
C CYS A 6 -12.64 7.90 6.01
N ASP A 7 -13.31 8.77 6.77
CA ASP A 7 -13.17 8.82 8.23
C ASP A 7 -13.74 7.59 8.91
N ARG A 8 -14.90 7.10 8.45
CA ARG A 8 -15.46 5.82 8.89
C ARG A 8 -14.48 4.67 8.68
N LEU A 9 -13.89 4.56 7.50
CA LEU A 9 -12.92 3.51 7.16
C LEU A 9 -11.67 3.59 8.02
N ARG A 10 -11.11 4.80 8.23
CA ARG A 10 -9.98 5.01 9.14
C ARG A 10 -10.27 4.50 10.55
N SER A 11 -11.47 4.80 11.06
CA SER A 11 -11.91 4.34 12.38
C SER A 11 -12.07 2.81 12.43
N LEU A 12 -12.71 2.20 11.44
CA LEU A 12 -12.93 0.74 11.39
C LEU A 12 -11.61 -0.03 11.29
N LEU A 13 -10.68 0.44 10.46
CA LEU A 13 -9.38 -0.17 10.24
C LEU A 13 -8.35 0.23 11.31
N ARG A 14 -8.71 1.08 12.27
CA ARG A 14 -7.83 1.60 13.33
C ARG A 14 -6.54 2.22 12.78
N LEU A 15 -6.65 2.92 11.66
CA LEU A 15 -5.51 3.56 11.01
C LEU A 15 -5.14 4.84 11.76
N SER A 16 -3.83 5.03 11.99
CA SER A 16 -3.27 6.27 12.51
C SER A 16 -2.75 7.13 11.35
N PRO A 17 -2.95 8.46 11.37
CA PRO A 17 -2.31 9.36 10.41
C PRO A 17 -0.80 9.50 10.69
N GLU A 18 -0.37 9.24 11.93
CA GLU A 18 1.03 9.26 12.32
C GLU A 18 1.74 8.03 11.75
N PRO A 19 2.78 8.19 10.93
CA PRO A 19 3.58 7.05 10.48
C PRO A 19 4.25 6.38 11.69
N GLY A 20 4.28 5.05 11.69
CA GLY A 20 5.03 4.30 12.70
C GLY A 20 6.51 4.70 12.66
N ILE A 21 7.17 4.69 13.82
CA ILE A 21 8.61 4.95 13.91
C ILE A 21 9.35 3.74 13.32
N PRO A 22 10.18 3.91 12.28
CA PRO A 22 11.07 2.86 11.80
C PRO A 22 11.92 2.29 12.93
N ASP A 23 11.93 0.97 13.12
CA ASP A 23 12.73 0.31 14.17
C ASP A 23 14.18 0.02 13.73
N GLY A 24 14.57 0.49 12.54
CA GLY A 24 15.89 0.29 11.95
C GLY A 24 16.05 -1.04 11.20
N ARG A 25 14.98 -1.83 11.04
CA ARG A 25 14.97 -3.05 10.21
C ARG A 25 14.72 -2.72 8.72
N GLN A 26 14.75 -3.76 7.89
CA GLN A 26 14.33 -3.71 6.48
C GLN A 26 12.83 -3.39 6.40
N ASP A 27 12.49 -2.11 6.47
CA ASP A 27 11.11 -1.63 6.35
C ASP A 27 10.63 -1.68 4.89
N ALA A 28 9.33 -1.92 4.72
CA ALA A 28 8.65 -1.86 3.43
C ALA A 28 7.44 -0.93 3.52
N GLY A 29 7.24 -0.12 2.48
CA GLY A 29 6.04 0.67 2.28
C GLY A 29 5.09 -0.06 1.34
N VAL A 30 3.82 -0.20 1.73
CA VAL A 30 2.76 -0.78 0.90
C VAL A 30 1.57 0.16 0.79
N LEU A 31 0.87 0.09 -0.34
CA LEU A 31 -0.33 0.86 -0.61
C LEU A 31 -1.56 -0.05 -0.63
N ILE A 32 -2.52 0.22 0.24
CA ILE A 32 -3.84 -0.42 0.20
C ILE A 32 -4.76 0.51 -0.59
N LEU A 33 -4.91 0.21 -1.87
CA LEU A 33 -5.84 0.92 -2.74
C LEU A 33 -7.23 0.34 -2.54
N LEU A 34 -8.14 1.16 -2.05
CA LEU A 34 -9.52 0.79 -1.75
C LEU A 34 -10.47 1.49 -2.73
N ASP A 35 -11.29 0.71 -3.42
CA ASP A 35 -12.37 1.17 -4.29
C ASP A 35 -13.71 0.57 -3.83
N GLY A 36 -14.81 1.21 -4.21
CA GLY A 36 -16.17 0.69 -3.98
C GLY A 36 -17.02 1.55 -3.04
N THR A 37 -18.04 0.91 -2.49
CA THR A 37 -19.09 1.52 -1.65
C THR A 37 -19.18 0.80 -0.30
N PRO A 38 -19.94 1.35 0.67
CA PRO A 38 -20.14 0.68 1.97
C PRO A 38 -20.69 -0.75 1.91
N ASP A 39 -21.38 -1.10 0.82
CA ASP A 39 -21.94 -2.44 0.62
C ASP A 39 -20.93 -3.41 -0.02
N GLU A 40 -19.93 -2.89 -0.74
CA GLU A 40 -18.93 -3.69 -1.42
C GLU A 40 -17.63 -2.88 -1.63
N TYR A 41 -16.57 -3.26 -0.90
CA TYR A 41 -15.23 -2.73 -1.13
C TYR A 41 -14.36 -3.73 -1.88
N ARG A 42 -13.44 -3.19 -2.66
CA ARG A 42 -12.44 -3.94 -3.42
C ARG A 42 -11.07 -3.37 -3.11
N VAL A 43 -10.08 -4.26 -3.04
CA VAL A 43 -8.68 -3.88 -2.90
C VAL A 43 -7.91 -4.30 -4.13
N PHE A 44 -6.98 -3.45 -4.56
CA PHE A 44 -6.07 -3.80 -5.64
C PHE A 44 -4.90 -4.59 -5.09
N LEU A 45 -4.65 -5.73 -5.72
CA LEU A 45 -3.54 -6.62 -5.44
C LEU A 45 -2.73 -6.83 -6.72
N CYS A 46 -1.44 -7.08 -6.56
CA CYS A 46 -0.52 -7.40 -7.63
C CYS A 46 -0.04 -8.84 -7.49
N ILE A 47 0.44 -9.39 -8.61
CA ILE A 47 1.28 -10.59 -8.59
C ILE A 47 2.73 -10.13 -8.66
N ARG A 48 3.56 -10.63 -7.74
CA ARG A 48 4.98 -10.31 -7.68
C ARG A 48 5.71 -10.83 -8.92
N SER A 49 6.64 -10.04 -9.45
CA SER A 49 7.49 -10.47 -10.58
C SER A 49 8.20 -11.79 -10.24
N GLU A 50 8.19 -12.70 -11.21
CA GLU A 50 8.89 -13.99 -11.15
C GLU A 50 10.42 -13.81 -11.01
N GLU A 51 10.95 -12.65 -11.35
CA GLU A 51 12.38 -12.34 -11.29
C GLU A 51 12.85 -11.95 -9.87
N LEU A 52 11.93 -11.80 -8.91
CA LEU A 52 12.27 -11.40 -7.55
C LEU A 52 12.90 -12.55 -6.75
N ARG A 53 13.96 -12.22 -6.00
CA ARG A 53 14.68 -13.18 -5.14
C ARG A 53 13.83 -13.76 -4.00
N ARG A 54 12.75 -13.06 -3.61
CA ARG A 54 11.86 -13.46 -2.51
C ARG A 54 10.42 -13.43 -2.98
N HIS A 55 9.70 -14.52 -2.70
CA HIS A 55 8.27 -14.64 -2.94
C HIS A 55 7.85 -14.32 -4.39
N PRO A 56 8.47 -14.93 -5.42
CA PRO A 56 8.04 -14.74 -6.81
C PRO A 56 6.62 -15.29 -7.02
N GLY A 57 5.81 -14.62 -7.84
CA GLY A 57 4.46 -15.06 -8.20
C GLY A 57 3.40 -14.95 -7.10
N GLU A 58 3.76 -14.52 -5.89
CA GLU A 58 2.79 -14.35 -4.79
C GLU A 58 1.89 -13.13 -5.01
N VAL A 59 0.64 -13.23 -4.51
CA VAL A 59 -0.30 -12.12 -4.43
C VAL A 59 0.14 -11.17 -3.31
N CYS A 60 0.29 -9.89 -3.60
CA CYS A 60 0.69 -8.89 -2.62
C CYS A 60 -0.01 -7.54 -2.84
N PHE A 61 0.08 -6.65 -1.85
CA PHE A 61 -0.23 -5.24 -2.09
C PHE A 61 0.87 -4.60 -2.95
N PRO A 62 0.54 -3.56 -3.75
CA PRO A 62 1.54 -2.69 -4.35
C PRO A 62 2.46 -2.12 -3.27
N GLY A 63 3.77 -2.11 -3.53
CA GLY A 63 4.76 -1.65 -2.56
C GLY A 63 6.07 -2.41 -2.64
N GLY A 64 7.00 -2.02 -1.79
CA GLY A 64 8.35 -2.52 -1.82
C GLY A 64 9.21 -2.03 -0.68
N MET A 65 10.51 -2.30 -0.81
CA MET A 65 11.48 -2.00 0.23
C MET A 65 11.77 -0.51 0.29
N ARG A 66 11.90 0.02 1.51
CA ARG A 66 12.38 1.39 1.70
C ARG A 66 13.79 1.52 1.15
N ASP A 67 14.02 2.55 0.34
CA ASP A 67 15.34 2.90 -0.17
C ASP A 67 15.84 4.19 0.47
N ASN A 68 17.13 4.24 0.82
CA ASN A 68 17.77 5.38 1.48
C ASN A 68 17.03 5.85 2.76
N GLU A 69 16.92 7.17 2.95
CA GLU A 69 16.32 7.83 4.11
C GLU A 69 14.86 8.29 3.85
N GLU A 70 14.19 7.74 2.85
CA GLU A 70 12.78 8.08 2.58
C GLU A 70 11.85 7.56 3.70
N ASN A 71 10.69 8.21 3.88
CA ASN A 71 9.66 7.70 4.79
C ASN A 71 8.78 6.64 4.09
N LEU A 72 8.05 5.84 4.88
CA LEU A 72 7.27 4.70 4.34
C LEU A 72 6.16 5.12 3.36
N HIS A 73 5.61 6.33 3.51
CA HIS A 73 4.64 6.86 2.57
C HIS A 73 5.30 7.13 1.21
N ALA A 74 6.48 7.77 1.20
CA ALA A 74 7.24 7.99 -0.02
C ALA A 74 7.64 6.67 -0.70
N THR A 75 8.10 5.67 0.07
CA THR A 75 8.37 4.33 -0.46
C THR A 75 7.15 3.72 -1.15
N ALA A 76 6.00 3.69 -0.48
CA ALA A 76 4.79 3.09 -1.02
C ALA A 76 4.34 3.77 -2.33
N MET A 77 4.45 5.10 -2.40
CA MET A 77 4.08 5.87 -3.59
C MET A 77 5.03 5.61 -4.77
N ARG A 78 6.35 5.63 -4.54
CA ARG A 78 7.35 5.32 -5.58
C ARG A 78 7.13 3.94 -6.17
N GLU A 79 6.98 2.93 -5.31
CA GLU A 79 6.76 1.55 -5.74
C GLU A 79 5.43 1.38 -6.50
N ALA A 80 4.38 2.08 -6.08
CA ALA A 80 3.10 2.08 -6.78
C ALA A 80 3.18 2.68 -8.19
N GLU A 81 4.04 3.68 -8.41
CA GLU A 81 4.32 4.25 -9.73
C GLU A 81 5.06 3.27 -10.65
N GLU A 82 5.99 2.46 -10.11
CA GLU A 82 6.75 1.46 -10.87
C GLU A 82 5.85 0.39 -11.49
N VAL A 83 4.80 -0.03 -10.77
CA VAL A 83 3.79 -0.98 -11.26
C VAL A 83 2.81 -0.36 -12.27
N ARG A 84 2.94 0.94 -12.60
CA ARG A 84 2.10 1.68 -13.55
C ARG A 84 0.62 1.38 -13.35
N LEU A 85 0.10 1.65 -12.15
CA LEU A 85 -1.34 1.57 -11.88
C LEU A 85 -2.10 2.53 -12.81
N HIS A 86 -2.52 2.02 -13.96
CA HIS A 86 -3.41 2.72 -14.89
C HIS A 86 -4.83 2.47 -14.39
N TRP A 87 -5.43 3.54 -13.89
CA TRP A 87 -6.85 3.58 -13.52
C TRP A 87 -7.68 3.60 -14.81
N GLY A 88 -8.06 2.41 -15.28
CA GLY A 88 -8.95 2.20 -16.43
C GLY A 88 -10.39 2.02 -16.00
#